data_AF-A0A4V0XHQ5-F1
#
_entry.id   AF-A0A4V0XHQ5-F1
#
_cell.length_a   1.000
_cell.length_b   1.000
_cell.length_c   1.000
_cell.angle_alpha   90.00
_cell.angle_beta   90.00
_cell.angle_gamma   90.00
#
_symmetry.space_group_name_H-M   'P 1'
#
loop_
_entity.id
_entity.type
_entity.pdbx_description
1 polymer ?
#
loop_
_entity_poly.entity_id
_entity_poly.type
_entity_poly.pdbx_seq_one_letter_code
_entity_poly.pdbx_strand_id
1 'polypeptide(L)'
;MKAIADVLRKHAITIVLALAWVALFLSGLQHYAGSKTLFTLFSLVSLALLLSGLYRTGSFGYLFLSVFLWLGLWFKLTANFLLFGVFPFGEPVGNFNSSADAWDLVLYVAMAASLGLIFGGAICRAFRPQPYARTEWACAPSWYPAARKWLWAGIIVATIAGAVFNTIYGIHQVGNAPRTIFPWPTNALLAWFLNIGAALMIAVLVCWDVALRKNIGLPVYAMLGEAFITTVSVISRAAFSFHVIPQVFALYQRKDITQQYSRKQLLFFVATLSLLFFASIAAVSFLRDFQYAGCRATPTPEPVSIVAHASNNASTLPAEPAKQSGKAVSSFRWILIHQLLVNRWIGIEGVMAISSYDGKSDALLWDMLTEKREIGKVTAYQEVSKSGYQTPDAKFQFGSMPGMSGFLYYSGSLWVVFAGMMGIAVLVFLSERLIFWLTSNPIICSLYGMILANTVAQFGMTPRQDVPQYLMIYILIAGIWLIQTRGVANELH
;
A
#
# COMPACT_ATOMS: atom_id res chain seq x y z
N MET A 1 -27.25 23.58 -25.61
CA MET A 1 -26.63 24.01 -24.32
C MET A 1 -27.03 23.14 -23.12
N LYS A 2 -28.32 22.98 -22.80
CA LYS A 2 -28.77 22.16 -21.65
C LYS A 2 -28.30 20.70 -21.68
N ALA A 3 -28.40 20.05 -22.85
CA ALA A 3 -27.94 18.66 -23.02
C ALA A 3 -26.42 18.50 -22.81
N ILE A 4 -25.62 19.51 -23.22
CA ILE A 4 -24.17 19.52 -23.01
C ILE A 4 -23.87 19.71 -21.51
N ALA A 5 -24.58 20.61 -20.83
CA ALA A 5 -24.43 20.82 -19.39
C ALA A 5 -24.78 19.56 -18.57
N ASP A 6 -25.80 18.79 -18.96
CA ASP A 6 -26.18 17.55 -18.28
C ASP A 6 -25.15 16.43 -18.49
N VAL A 7 -24.59 16.30 -19.71
CA VAL A 7 -23.48 15.37 -19.98
C VAL A 7 -22.23 15.75 -19.18
N LEU A 8 -21.87 17.04 -19.17
CA LEU A 8 -20.74 17.55 -18.39
C LEU A 8 -20.94 17.28 -16.90
N ARG A 9 -22.16 17.48 -16.36
CA ARG A 9 -22.45 17.19 -14.94
C ARG A 9 -22.35 15.71 -14.62
N LYS A 10 -22.81 14.84 -15.52
CA LYS A 10 -22.76 13.38 -15.34
C LYS A 10 -21.34 12.81 -15.40
N HIS A 11 -20.46 13.43 -16.21
CA HIS A 11 -19.09 12.96 -16.44
C HIS A 11 -18.01 13.88 -15.86
N ALA A 12 -18.38 14.88 -15.06
CA ALA A 12 -17.47 15.91 -14.54
C ALA A 12 -16.22 15.30 -13.89
N ILE A 13 -16.40 14.30 -13.02
CA ILE A 13 -15.29 13.63 -12.34
C ILE A 13 -14.37 12.93 -13.34
N THR A 14 -14.93 12.20 -14.31
CA THR A 14 -14.13 11.52 -15.34
C THR A 14 -13.34 12.50 -16.20
N ILE A 15 -13.96 13.64 -16.57
CA ILE A 15 -13.30 14.69 -17.34
C ILE A 15 -12.16 15.30 -16.52
N VAL A 16 -12.39 15.64 -15.25
CA VAL A 16 -11.35 16.19 -14.36
C VAL A 16 -10.17 15.22 -14.21
N LEU A 17 -10.44 13.93 -14.01
CA LEU A 17 -9.40 12.90 -13.92
C LEU A 17 -8.63 12.75 -15.24
N ALA A 18 -9.30 12.79 -16.38
CA ALA A 18 -8.65 12.72 -17.69
C ALA A 18 -7.76 13.95 -17.95
N LEU A 19 -8.24 15.15 -17.63
CA LEU A 19 -7.45 16.38 -17.74
C LEU A 19 -6.23 16.36 -16.80
N ALA A 20 -6.39 15.90 -15.57
CA ALA A 20 -5.28 15.74 -14.63
C ALA A 20 -4.24 14.74 -15.15
N TRP A 21 -4.68 13.62 -15.72
CA TRP A 21 -3.79 12.63 -16.33
C TRP A 21 -3.02 13.23 -17.52
N VAL A 22 -3.69 13.96 -18.40
CA VAL A 22 -3.06 14.64 -19.55
C VAL A 22 -2.05 15.68 -19.10
N ALA A 23 -2.36 16.48 -18.07
CA ALA A 23 -1.43 17.47 -17.54
C ALA A 23 -0.15 16.83 -16.98
N LEU A 24 -0.29 15.74 -16.21
CA LEU A 24 0.83 14.95 -15.70
C LEU A 24 1.65 14.32 -16.84
N PHE A 25 0.98 13.77 -17.85
CA PHE A 25 1.62 13.20 -19.02
C PHE A 25 2.45 14.23 -19.80
N LEU A 26 1.88 15.39 -20.13
CA LEU A 26 2.56 16.44 -20.87
C LEU A 26 3.75 17.01 -20.09
N SER A 27 3.60 17.19 -18.78
CA SER A 27 4.70 17.63 -17.93
C SER A 27 5.84 16.62 -17.89
N GLY A 28 5.53 15.33 -17.73
CA GLY A 28 6.54 14.28 -17.79
C GLY A 28 7.22 14.20 -19.17
N LEU A 29 6.44 14.33 -20.24
CA LEU A 29 6.97 14.34 -21.61
C LEU A 29 7.93 15.52 -21.83
N GLN A 30 7.69 16.68 -21.22
CA GLN A 30 8.59 17.83 -21.30
C GLN A 30 9.93 17.56 -20.58
N HIS A 31 9.88 17.06 -19.34
CA HIS A 31 11.06 16.97 -18.46
C HIS A 31 11.83 15.64 -18.53
N TYR A 32 11.26 14.59 -19.12
CA TYR A 32 11.92 13.28 -19.21
C TYR A 32 13.20 13.35 -20.06
N ALA A 33 14.34 12.89 -19.54
CA ALA A 33 15.64 13.04 -20.20
C ALA A 33 15.90 12.03 -21.34
N GLY A 34 15.24 10.86 -21.31
CA GLY A 34 15.43 9.79 -22.28
C GLY A 34 14.52 9.90 -23.52
N SER A 35 14.22 8.76 -24.14
CA SER A 35 13.36 8.68 -25.32
C SER A 35 11.91 9.10 -25.03
N LYS A 36 11.45 10.17 -25.70
CA LYS A 36 10.05 10.66 -25.59
C LYS A 36 9.04 9.65 -26.10
N THR A 37 9.40 8.87 -27.12
CA THR A 37 8.58 7.76 -27.64
C THR A 37 8.41 6.69 -26.57
N LEU A 38 9.50 6.33 -25.88
CA LEU A 38 9.47 5.35 -24.81
C LEU A 38 8.62 5.83 -23.63
N PHE A 39 8.78 7.07 -23.21
CA PHE A 39 7.96 7.68 -22.16
C PHE A 39 6.46 7.68 -22.50
N THR A 40 6.13 7.92 -23.78
CA THR A 40 4.75 7.85 -24.28
C THR A 40 4.19 6.44 -24.17
N LEU A 41 4.95 5.44 -24.63
CA LEU A 41 4.54 4.03 -24.50
C LEU A 41 4.36 3.63 -23.04
N PHE A 42 5.31 3.98 -22.18
CA PHE A 42 5.24 3.75 -20.73
C PHE A 42 3.98 4.36 -20.11
N SER A 43 3.62 5.58 -20.51
CA SER A 43 2.42 6.25 -20.03
C SER A 43 1.14 5.55 -20.48
N LEU A 44 1.07 5.12 -21.74
CA LEU A 44 -0.07 4.36 -22.26
C LEU A 44 -0.21 2.99 -21.59
N VAL A 45 0.89 2.27 -21.36
CA VAL A 45 0.91 1.00 -20.62
C VAL A 45 0.45 1.21 -19.18
N SER A 46 0.91 2.28 -18.52
CA SER A 46 0.50 2.61 -17.15
C SER A 46 -0.98 2.97 -17.07
N LEU A 47 -1.52 3.70 -18.05
CA LEU A 47 -2.96 3.96 -18.16
C LEU A 47 -3.74 2.66 -18.40
N ALA A 48 -3.26 1.79 -19.29
CA ALA A 48 -3.86 0.48 -19.52
C ALA A 48 -3.87 -0.37 -18.25
N LEU A 49 -2.79 -0.33 -17.45
CA LEU A 49 -2.72 -1.00 -16.15
C LEU A 49 -3.82 -0.50 -15.21
N LEU A 50 -3.90 0.82 -15.00
CA LEU A 50 -4.90 1.43 -14.12
C LEU A 50 -6.33 1.08 -14.57
N LEU A 51 -6.60 1.20 -15.87
CA LEU A 51 -7.90 0.85 -16.44
C LEU A 51 -8.19 -0.65 -16.32
N SER A 52 -7.19 -1.51 -16.45
CA SER A 52 -7.37 -2.97 -16.30
C SER A 52 -7.84 -3.35 -14.90
N GLY A 53 -7.40 -2.63 -13.87
CA GLY A 53 -7.80 -2.84 -12.47
C GLY A 53 -9.18 -2.26 -12.18
N LEU A 54 -9.48 -1.06 -12.68
CA LEU A 54 -10.75 -0.36 -12.42
C LEU A 54 -11.93 -0.88 -13.26
N TYR A 55 -11.67 -1.34 -14.48
CA TYR A 55 -12.73 -1.79 -15.38
C TYR A 55 -13.20 -3.19 -15.01
N ARG A 56 -14.48 -3.31 -14.61
CA ARG A 56 -15.13 -4.57 -14.22
C ARG A 56 -14.28 -5.34 -13.19
N THR A 57 -14.05 -4.72 -12.04
CA THR A 57 -13.28 -5.25 -10.91
C THR A 57 -13.70 -6.68 -10.56
N GLY A 58 -12.98 -7.67 -11.08
CA GLY A 58 -13.20 -9.10 -10.79
C GLY A 58 -12.39 -9.60 -9.59
N SER A 59 -11.38 -8.83 -9.15
CA SER A 59 -10.60 -9.09 -7.95
C SER A 59 -10.25 -7.79 -7.23
N PHE A 60 -10.39 -7.78 -5.89
CA PHE A 60 -10.01 -6.62 -5.08
C PHE A 60 -8.49 -6.48 -5.01
N GLY A 61 -7.78 -7.60 -4.80
CA GLY A 61 -6.32 -7.64 -4.78
C GLY A 61 -5.71 -7.16 -6.09
N TYR A 62 -6.25 -7.61 -7.24
CA TYR A 62 -5.77 -7.13 -8.53
C TYR A 62 -6.02 -5.63 -8.71
N LEU A 63 -7.20 -5.13 -8.32
CA LEU A 63 -7.53 -3.71 -8.34
C LEU A 63 -6.52 -2.89 -7.51
N PHE A 64 -6.33 -3.24 -6.24
CA PHE A 64 -5.43 -2.50 -5.36
C PHE A 64 -3.99 -2.57 -5.84
N LEU A 65 -3.53 -3.73 -6.34
CA LEU A 65 -2.18 -3.88 -6.88
C LEU A 65 -1.97 -3.02 -8.14
N SER A 66 -2.95 -2.98 -9.03
CA SER A 66 -2.90 -2.14 -10.23
C SER A 66 -2.80 -0.65 -9.86
N VAL A 67 -3.57 -0.22 -8.85
CA VAL A 67 -3.53 1.14 -8.33
C VAL A 67 -2.19 1.45 -7.67
N PHE A 68 -1.65 0.56 -6.82
CA PHE A 68 -0.37 0.80 -6.15
C PHE A 68 0.81 0.86 -7.11
N LEU A 69 0.87 -0.01 -8.13
CA LEU A 69 1.91 0.07 -9.14
C LEU A 69 1.76 1.33 -10.01
N TRP A 70 0.54 1.70 -10.40
CA TRP A 70 0.32 2.96 -11.11
C TRP A 70 0.77 4.17 -10.28
N LEU A 71 0.47 4.17 -8.97
CA LEU A 71 0.87 5.22 -8.04
C LEU A 71 2.40 5.29 -7.89
N GLY A 72 3.06 4.15 -7.66
CA GLY A 72 4.49 4.07 -7.39
C GLY A 72 5.40 4.21 -8.62
N LEU A 73 4.95 3.79 -9.80
CA LEU A 73 5.74 3.83 -11.04
C LEU A 73 5.45 5.08 -11.87
N TRP A 74 4.18 5.35 -12.20
CA TRP A 74 3.81 6.40 -13.15
C TRP A 74 3.44 7.72 -12.48
N PHE A 75 2.52 7.70 -11.52
CA PHE A 75 2.05 8.92 -10.86
C PHE A 75 3.18 9.59 -10.08
N LYS A 76 3.96 8.82 -9.33
CA LYS A 76 5.12 9.33 -8.60
C LYS A 76 6.12 10.04 -9.50
N LEU A 77 6.44 9.46 -10.65
CA LEU A 77 7.37 10.03 -11.63
C LEU A 77 6.83 11.34 -12.22
N THR A 78 5.62 11.29 -12.78
CA THR A 78 5.00 12.43 -13.45
C THR A 78 4.64 13.57 -12.52
N ALA A 79 4.19 13.28 -11.30
CA ALA A 79 3.89 14.30 -10.30
C ALA A 79 5.16 15.05 -9.86
N ASN A 80 6.28 14.35 -9.72
CA ASN A 80 7.56 14.99 -9.43
C ASN A 80 8.01 15.93 -10.57
N PHE A 81 7.89 15.49 -11.83
CA PHE A 81 8.15 16.36 -12.97
C PHE A 81 7.22 17.58 -13.03
N LEU A 82 5.93 17.43 -12.69
CA LEU A 82 5.00 18.54 -12.66
C LEU A 82 5.32 19.57 -11.58
N LEU A 83 5.72 19.11 -10.40
CA LEU A 83 5.92 19.99 -9.25
C LEU A 83 7.31 20.65 -9.22
N PHE A 84 8.35 19.94 -9.67
CA PHE A 84 9.74 20.40 -9.54
C PHE A 84 10.47 20.56 -10.87
N GLY A 85 9.90 20.10 -11.99
CA GLY A 85 10.61 20.02 -13.28
C GLY A 85 11.75 18.99 -13.30
N VAL A 86 12.02 18.34 -12.16
CA VAL A 86 13.04 17.31 -11.98
C VAL A 86 12.48 16.24 -11.06
N PHE A 87 13.16 15.09 -10.99
CA PHE A 87 12.80 14.04 -10.03
C PHE A 87 13.65 14.20 -8.75
N PRO A 88 13.11 14.75 -7.66
CA PRO A 88 13.80 14.76 -6.38
C PRO A 88 13.81 13.33 -5.81
N PHE A 89 14.99 12.76 -5.65
CA PHE A 89 15.15 11.43 -5.06
C PHE A 89 14.76 11.47 -3.57
N GLY A 90 13.51 11.09 -3.27
CA GLY A 90 12.99 11.00 -1.91
C GLY A 90 13.43 9.73 -1.18
N GLU A 91 13.79 8.70 -1.93
CA GLU A 91 14.36 7.42 -1.49
C GLU A 91 15.69 7.19 -2.23
N PRO A 92 16.60 6.40 -1.64
CA PRO A 92 17.93 6.17 -2.19
C PRO A 92 17.85 5.32 -3.47
N VAL A 93 18.59 5.73 -4.50
CA VAL A 93 18.54 5.17 -5.87
C VAL A 93 19.84 4.46 -6.30
N GLY A 94 20.69 4.08 -5.34
CA GLY A 94 21.92 3.35 -5.61
C GLY A 94 22.90 4.11 -6.50
N ASN A 95 23.32 3.47 -7.60
CA ASN A 95 24.28 4.02 -8.57
C ASN A 95 23.60 4.77 -9.72
N PHE A 96 22.30 5.06 -9.62
CA PHE A 96 21.56 5.70 -10.70
C PHE A 96 22.13 7.08 -11.04
N ASN A 97 22.61 7.25 -12.26
CA ASN A 97 23.35 8.44 -12.70
C ASN A 97 22.49 9.45 -13.47
N SER A 98 21.18 9.22 -13.58
CA SER A 98 20.25 10.06 -14.34
C SER A 98 20.55 10.25 -15.83
N SER A 99 21.38 9.40 -16.44
CA SER A 99 21.61 9.44 -17.89
C SER A 99 20.33 9.06 -18.66
N ALA A 100 20.24 9.48 -19.92
CA ALA A 100 19.11 9.14 -20.79
C ALA A 100 18.89 7.62 -20.88
N ASP A 101 19.96 6.84 -21.07
CA ASP A 101 19.91 5.38 -21.15
C ASP A 101 19.49 4.73 -19.83
N ALA A 102 19.93 5.28 -18.70
CA ALA A 102 19.55 4.78 -17.38
C ALA A 102 18.04 4.99 -17.12
N TRP A 103 17.51 6.15 -17.52
CA TRP A 103 16.08 6.43 -17.47
C TRP A 103 15.28 5.48 -18.36
N ASP A 104 15.74 5.27 -19.60
CA ASP A 104 15.05 4.39 -20.54
C ASP A 104 15.02 2.94 -20.02
N LEU A 105 16.11 2.45 -19.42
CA LEU A 105 16.15 1.14 -18.76
C LEU A 105 15.10 1.02 -17.64
N VAL A 106 14.98 2.04 -16.79
CA VAL A 106 13.98 2.07 -15.71
C VAL A 106 12.55 1.97 -16.28
N LEU A 107 12.27 2.66 -17.38
CA LEU A 107 10.96 2.57 -18.03
C LEU A 107 10.71 1.19 -18.66
N TYR A 108 11.73 0.57 -19.26
CA TYR A 108 11.59 -0.81 -19.78
C TYR A 108 11.21 -1.80 -18.66
N VAL A 109 11.87 -1.73 -17.51
CA VAL A 109 11.55 -2.58 -16.35
C VAL A 109 10.12 -2.31 -15.84
N ALA A 110 9.75 -1.04 -15.69
CA ALA A 110 8.41 -0.65 -15.23
C ALA A 110 7.29 -1.07 -16.21
N MET A 111 7.54 -0.98 -17.52
CA MET A 111 6.62 -1.48 -18.54
C MET A 111 6.52 -3.00 -18.53
N ALA A 112 7.65 -3.73 -18.43
CA ALA A 112 7.64 -5.18 -18.35
C ALA A 112 6.81 -5.67 -17.15
N ALA A 113 6.97 -5.03 -15.99
CA ALA A 113 6.18 -5.32 -14.80
C ALA A 113 4.68 -5.05 -15.01
N SER A 114 4.34 -3.90 -15.59
CA SER A 114 2.95 -3.49 -15.85
C SER A 114 2.27 -4.41 -16.86
N LEU A 115 2.95 -4.74 -17.96
CA LEU A 115 2.45 -5.65 -19.00
C LEU A 115 2.28 -7.07 -18.46
N GLY A 116 3.23 -7.57 -17.66
CA GLY A 116 3.13 -8.87 -17.01
C GLY A 116 1.88 -8.96 -16.13
N LEU A 117 1.64 -7.94 -15.30
CA LEU A 117 0.45 -7.89 -14.45
C LEU A 117 -0.84 -7.83 -15.28
N ILE A 118 -0.92 -6.97 -16.31
CA ILE A 118 -2.07 -6.87 -17.22
C ILE A 118 -2.37 -8.23 -17.86
N PHE A 119 -1.33 -8.91 -18.36
CA PHE A 119 -1.47 -10.19 -19.05
C PHE A 119 -1.92 -11.29 -18.10
N GLY A 120 -1.33 -11.40 -16.90
CA GLY A 120 -1.78 -12.34 -15.88
C GLY A 120 -3.23 -12.10 -15.43
N GLY A 121 -3.63 -10.82 -15.32
CA GLY A 121 -5.02 -10.46 -15.06
C GLY A 121 -5.96 -10.76 -16.22
N ALA A 122 -5.50 -10.68 -17.46
CA ALA A 122 -6.28 -11.10 -18.63
C ALA A 122 -6.49 -12.62 -18.66
N ILE A 123 -5.45 -13.41 -18.38
CA ILE A 123 -5.53 -14.87 -18.23
C ILE A 123 -6.61 -15.23 -17.19
N CYS A 124 -6.53 -14.67 -15.98
CA CYS A 124 -7.49 -14.98 -14.92
C CYS A 124 -8.94 -14.62 -15.30
N ARG A 125 -9.14 -13.50 -16.01
CA ARG A 125 -10.46 -13.08 -16.48
C ARG A 125 -11.01 -13.95 -17.62
N ALA A 126 -10.15 -14.62 -18.40
CA ALA A 126 -10.60 -15.58 -19.40
C ALA A 126 -11.24 -16.82 -18.74
N PHE A 127 -10.77 -17.24 -17.56
CA PHE A 127 -11.27 -18.39 -16.81
C PHE A 127 -12.49 -18.11 -15.89
N ARG A 128 -13.38 -17.18 -16.32
CA ARG A 128 -14.68 -16.82 -15.72
C ARG A 128 -14.63 -16.14 -14.32
N PRO A 129 -14.49 -14.81 -14.24
CA PRO A 129 -14.72 -14.05 -13.02
C PRO A 129 -16.22 -13.76 -12.86
N GLN A 130 -16.90 -14.44 -11.96
CA GLN A 130 -18.18 -13.95 -11.42
C GLN A 130 -17.86 -12.74 -10.52
N PRO A 131 -18.46 -11.56 -10.74
CA PRO A 131 -18.22 -10.40 -9.87
C PRO A 131 -18.75 -10.69 -8.46
N TYR A 132 -17.94 -10.46 -7.42
CA TYR A 132 -18.36 -10.63 -6.02
C TYR A 132 -19.58 -9.79 -5.62
N ALA A 133 -19.83 -8.69 -6.34
CA ALA A 133 -20.99 -7.83 -6.12
C ALA A 133 -22.34 -8.50 -6.48
N ARG A 134 -22.33 -9.64 -7.19
CA ARG A 134 -23.55 -10.34 -7.65
C ARG A 134 -23.82 -11.67 -6.95
N THR A 135 -22.92 -12.09 -6.06
CA THR A 135 -23.01 -13.36 -5.33
C THR A 135 -23.65 -13.16 -3.97
N GLU A 136 -24.42 -14.15 -3.51
CA GLU A 136 -24.93 -14.18 -2.14
C GLU A 136 -23.76 -14.18 -1.15
N TRP A 137 -23.87 -13.37 -0.10
CA TRP A 137 -22.86 -13.30 0.96
C TRP A 137 -23.03 -14.47 1.92
N ALA A 138 -21.98 -14.76 2.67
CA ALA A 138 -21.95 -15.82 3.68
C ALA A 138 -23.19 -15.85 4.56
N CYS A 139 -23.77 -17.04 4.76
CA CYS A 139 -24.78 -17.23 5.80
C CYS A 139 -24.13 -17.07 7.18
N ALA A 140 -24.79 -16.33 8.07
CA ALA A 140 -24.40 -16.30 9.46
C ALA A 140 -24.67 -17.68 10.09
N PRO A 141 -23.77 -18.20 10.94
CA PRO A 141 -24.05 -19.42 11.70
C PRO A 141 -25.33 -19.27 12.53
N SER A 142 -26.11 -20.34 12.67
CA SER A 142 -27.41 -20.34 13.38
C SER A 142 -27.32 -19.89 14.85
N TRP A 143 -26.18 -20.12 15.50
CA TRP A 143 -25.90 -19.69 16.87
C TRP A 143 -25.47 -18.22 16.99
N TYR A 144 -25.06 -17.58 15.88
CA TYR A 144 -24.53 -16.22 15.88
C TYR A 144 -25.52 -15.19 16.46
N PRO A 145 -26.83 -15.18 16.13
CA PRO A 145 -27.77 -14.25 16.74
C PRO A 145 -27.75 -14.23 18.28
N ALA A 146 -27.62 -15.40 18.91
CA ALA A 146 -27.59 -15.53 20.37
C ALA A 146 -26.24 -15.04 20.96
N ALA A 147 -25.14 -15.30 20.26
CA ALA A 147 -23.78 -14.90 20.69
C ALA A 147 -23.38 -13.48 20.26
N ARG A 148 -24.13 -12.84 19.36
CA ARG A 148 -23.76 -11.61 18.64
C ARG A 148 -23.19 -10.52 19.54
N LYS A 149 -23.90 -10.16 20.61
CA LYS A 149 -23.48 -9.07 21.53
C LYS A 149 -22.16 -9.39 22.22
N TRP A 150 -21.94 -10.66 22.56
CA TRP A 150 -20.75 -11.13 23.26
C TRP A 150 -19.54 -11.20 22.32
N LEU A 151 -19.75 -11.62 21.06
CA LEU A 151 -18.69 -11.60 20.05
C LEU A 151 -18.22 -10.17 19.74
N TRP A 152 -19.17 -9.23 19.56
CA TRP A 152 -18.83 -7.82 19.36
C TRP A 152 -18.11 -7.23 20.57
N ALA A 153 -18.59 -7.47 21.79
CA ALA A 153 -17.90 -7.03 23.00
C ALA A 153 -16.50 -7.65 23.12
N GLY A 154 -16.39 -8.96 22.85
CA GLY A 154 -15.15 -9.71 22.91
C GLY A 154 -14.09 -9.17 21.95
N ILE A 155 -14.45 -8.93 20.68
CA ILE A 155 -13.48 -8.41 19.71
C ILE A 155 -13.06 -6.97 20.03
N ILE A 156 -13.98 -6.11 20.50
CA ILE A 156 -13.64 -4.73 20.89
C ILE A 156 -12.67 -4.76 22.08
N VAL A 157 -12.96 -5.55 23.10
CA VAL A 157 -12.09 -5.72 24.28
C VAL A 157 -10.73 -6.30 23.87
N ALA A 158 -10.71 -7.32 23.01
CA ALA A 158 -9.46 -7.92 22.52
C ALA A 158 -8.61 -6.93 21.73
N THR A 159 -9.22 -6.11 20.86
CA THR A 159 -8.52 -5.06 20.11
C THR A 159 -7.91 -4.02 21.04
N ILE A 160 -8.68 -3.51 22.01
CA ILE A 160 -8.18 -2.53 22.99
C ILE A 160 -7.06 -3.15 23.84
N ALA A 161 -7.28 -4.35 24.38
CA ALA A 161 -6.30 -5.04 25.22
C ALA A 161 -5.00 -5.33 24.44
N GLY A 162 -5.10 -5.83 23.21
CA GLY A 162 -3.96 -6.06 22.34
C GLY A 162 -3.20 -4.77 22.04
N ALA A 163 -3.91 -3.67 21.76
CA ALA A 163 -3.31 -2.38 21.47
C ALA A 163 -2.60 -1.76 22.68
N VAL A 164 -3.18 -1.88 23.88
CA VAL A 164 -2.57 -1.46 25.15
C VAL A 164 -1.34 -2.31 25.43
N PHE A 165 -1.46 -3.64 25.33
CA PHE A 165 -0.36 -4.58 25.55
C PHE A 165 0.81 -4.28 24.60
N ASN A 166 0.53 -4.06 23.31
CA ASN A 166 1.56 -3.69 22.34
C ASN A 166 2.20 -2.32 22.63
N THR A 167 1.42 -1.33 23.09
CA THR A 167 1.96 -0.02 23.46
C THR A 167 2.91 -0.11 24.67
N ILE A 168 2.56 -0.93 25.67
CA ILE A 168 3.38 -1.15 26.87
C ILE A 168 4.66 -1.90 26.52
N TYR A 169 4.53 -3.08 25.90
CA TYR A 169 5.65 -4.01 25.68
C TYR A 169 6.41 -3.78 24.37
N GLY A 170 5.90 -2.93 23.47
CA GLY A 170 6.54 -2.60 22.19
C GLY A 170 6.77 -3.82 21.31
N ILE A 171 5.74 -4.61 21.04
CA ILE A 171 5.87 -5.91 20.34
C ILE A 171 5.97 -5.71 18.84
N HIS A 172 5.07 -4.89 18.28
CA HIS A 172 5.00 -4.55 16.87
C HIS A 172 4.68 -3.06 16.73
N GLN A 173 5.73 -2.25 16.56
CA GLN A 173 5.66 -0.82 16.31
C GLN A 173 6.49 -0.51 15.06
N VAL A 174 5.86 0.03 14.03
CA VAL A 174 6.49 0.22 12.71
C VAL A 174 7.66 1.20 12.83
N GLY A 175 8.86 0.68 12.51
CA GLY A 175 10.12 1.41 12.59
C GLY A 175 10.94 1.09 13.85
N ASN A 176 10.38 0.41 14.84
CA ASN A 176 11.08 -0.02 16.05
C ASN A 176 11.39 -1.52 16.01
N ALA A 177 12.54 -1.90 16.57
CA ALA A 177 12.75 -3.29 16.98
C ALA A 177 11.80 -3.64 18.15
N PRO A 178 11.35 -4.91 18.28
CA PRO A 178 10.54 -5.32 19.41
C PRO A 178 11.28 -5.06 20.74
N ARG A 179 10.65 -4.33 21.66
CA ARG A 179 11.22 -4.06 23.00
C ARG A 179 11.18 -5.29 23.90
N THR A 180 10.16 -6.12 23.74
CA THR A 180 9.96 -7.36 24.51
C THR A 180 9.76 -8.54 23.57
N ILE A 181 10.53 -9.60 23.77
CA ILE A 181 10.41 -10.85 23.01
C ILE A 181 9.81 -11.90 23.96
N PHE A 182 8.53 -12.21 23.78
CA PHE A 182 7.85 -13.29 24.48
C PHE A 182 8.15 -14.65 23.81
N PRO A 183 7.94 -15.78 24.54
CA PRO A 183 8.05 -17.11 23.95
C PRO A 183 7.22 -17.23 22.67
N TRP A 184 7.80 -17.88 21.66
CA TRP A 184 7.09 -18.18 20.42
C TRP A 184 5.85 -19.03 20.71
N PRO A 185 4.67 -18.75 20.09
CA PRO A 185 4.41 -17.79 19.01
C PRO A 185 3.82 -16.43 19.44
N THR A 186 3.87 -16.05 20.73
CA THR A 186 3.10 -14.92 21.28
C THR A 186 3.32 -13.58 20.57
N ASN A 187 4.57 -13.18 20.31
CA ASN A 187 4.87 -11.95 19.56
C ASN A 187 4.26 -11.96 18.16
N ALA A 188 4.35 -13.09 17.47
CA ALA A 188 3.85 -13.23 16.10
C ALA A 188 2.32 -13.15 16.08
N LEU A 189 1.64 -13.79 17.04
CA LEU A 189 0.18 -13.74 17.15
C LEU A 189 -0.32 -12.33 17.45
N LEU A 190 0.32 -11.61 18.37
CA LEU A 190 -0.07 -10.23 18.69
C LEU A 190 0.24 -9.26 17.54
N ALA A 191 1.40 -9.41 16.90
CA ALA A 191 1.76 -8.62 15.73
C ALA A 191 0.75 -8.85 14.59
N TRP A 192 0.39 -10.11 14.31
CA TRP A 192 -0.61 -10.45 13.30
C TRP A 192 -2.01 -9.95 13.67
N PHE A 193 -2.42 -10.11 14.92
CA PHE A 193 -3.72 -9.67 15.41
C PHE A 193 -3.91 -8.17 15.20
N LEU A 194 -2.90 -7.37 15.57
CA LEU A 194 -2.94 -5.94 15.36
C LEU A 194 -2.74 -5.56 13.89
N ASN A 195 -1.87 -6.23 13.14
CA ASN A 195 -1.61 -5.84 11.75
C ASN A 195 -2.81 -6.14 10.82
N ILE A 196 -3.60 -7.18 11.09
CA ILE A 196 -4.77 -7.50 10.27
C ILE A 196 -5.83 -8.38 10.95
N GLY A 197 -5.46 -9.22 11.92
CA GLY A 197 -6.39 -10.20 12.50
C GLY A 197 -7.66 -9.58 13.09
N ALA A 198 -7.54 -8.45 13.80
CA ALA A 198 -8.67 -7.71 14.35
C ALA A 198 -9.62 -7.19 13.27
N ALA A 199 -9.08 -6.57 12.21
CA ALA A 199 -9.87 -6.09 11.08
C ALA A 199 -10.57 -7.24 10.32
N LEU A 200 -9.92 -8.39 10.15
CA LEU A 200 -10.55 -9.58 9.57
C LEU A 200 -11.69 -10.11 10.43
N MET A 201 -11.53 -10.15 11.75
CA MET A 201 -12.60 -10.58 12.65
C MET A 201 -13.79 -9.61 12.61
N ILE A 202 -13.56 -8.31 12.58
CA ILE A 202 -14.64 -7.32 12.39
C ILE A 202 -15.34 -7.52 11.04
N ALA A 203 -14.58 -7.76 9.96
CA ALA A 203 -15.16 -8.03 8.65
C ALA A 203 -16.04 -9.30 8.61
N VAL A 204 -15.70 -10.34 9.39
CA VAL A 204 -16.55 -11.51 9.59
C VAL A 204 -17.87 -11.11 10.25
N LEU A 205 -17.82 -10.42 11.39
CA LEU A 205 -19.02 -10.04 12.15
C LEU A 205 -19.93 -9.11 11.35
N VAL A 206 -19.36 -8.17 10.60
CA VAL A 206 -20.13 -7.27 9.72
C VAL A 206 -20.81 -8.05 8.61
N CYS A 207 -20.11 -8.99 7.97
CA CYS A 207 -20.71 -9.82 6.93
C CYS A 207 -21.87 -10.65 7.46
N TRP A 208 -21.73 -11.23 8.66
CA TRP A 208 -22.82 -11.96 9.31
C TRP A 208 -24.00 -11.06 9.70
N ASP A 209 -23.74 -9.82 10.15
CA ASP A 209 -24.81 -8.85 10.41
C ASP A 209 -25.55 -8.43 9.14
N VAL A 210 -24.83 -8.26 8.02
CA VAL A 210 -25.44 -8.02 6.70
C VAL A 210 -26.31 -9.20 6.27
N ALA A 211 -25.80 -10.43 6.44
CA ALA A 211 -26.54 -11.66 6.08
C ALA A 211 -27.84 -11.79 6.87
N LEU A 212 -27.83 -11.43 8.16
CA LEU A 212 -29.02 -11.38 9.02
C LEU A 212 -29.90 -10.14 8.81
N ARG A 213 -29.60 -9.29 7.82
CA ARG A 213 -30.30 -8.02 7.54
C ARG A 213 -30.41 -7.11 8.78
N LYS A 214 -29.41 -7.15 9.67
CA LYS A 214 -29.35 -6.27 10.85
C LYS A 214 -28.87 -4.88 10.42
N ASN A 215 -29.19 -3.87 11.24
CA ASN A 215 -28.62 -2.54 11.06
C ASN A 215 -27.12 -2.57 11.33
N ILE A 216 -26.32 -2.25 10.31
CA ILE A 216 -24.86 -2.27 10.36
C ILE A 216 -24.23 -0.92 10.73
N GLY A 217 -25.04 0.07 11.13
CA GLY A 217 -24.54 1.41 11.46
C GLY A 217 -23.44 1.38 12.53
N LEU A 218 -23.73 0.77 13.68
CA LEU A 218 -22.74 0.62 14.76
C LEU A 218 -21.55 -0.28 14.37
N PRO A 219 -21.75 -1.46 13.74
CA PRO A 219 -20.65 -2.26 13.17
C PRO A 219 -19.69 -1.48 12.25
N VAL A 220 -20.21 -0.58 11.40
CA VAL A 220 -19.37 0.25 10.52
C VAL A 220 -18.53 1.25 11.32
N TYR A 221 -19.04 1.81 12.42
CA TYR A 221 -18.21 2.64 13.33
C TYR A 221 -17.19 1.80 14.11
N ALA A 222 -17.49 0.54 14.42
CA ALA A 222 -16.51 -0.36 15.04
C ALA A 222 -15.31 -0.61 14.11
N MET A 223 -15.49 -0.65 12.79
CA MET A 223 -14.38 -0.68 11.83
C MET A 223 -13.47 0.55 11.97
N LEU A 224 -14.05 1.75 12.08
CA LEU A 224 -13.28 2.99 12.24
C LEU A 224 -12.53 3.01 13.59
N GLY A 225 -13.19 2.55 14.66
CA GLY A 225 -12.62 2.47 15.99
C GLY A 225 -11.43 1.51 16.05
N GLU A 226 -11.58 0.30 15.50
CA GLU A 226 -10.48 -0.67 15.40
C GLU A 226 -9.31 -0.09 14.62
N ALA A 227 -9.57 0.42 13.41
CA ALA A 227 -8.52 0.97 12.57
C ALA A 227 -7.75 2.10 13.27
N PHE A 228 -8.44 2.97 14.00
CA PHE A 228 -7.81 4.03 14.79
C PHE A 228 -6.94 3.48 15.93
N ILE A 229 -7.50 2.59 16.76
CA ILE A 229 -6.81 1.98 17.92
C ILE A 229 -5.55 1.25 17.47
N THR A 230 -5.68 0.40 16.45
CA THR A 230 -4.58 -0.36 15.85
C THR A 230 -3.52 0.57 15.28
N THR A 231 -3.92 1.60 14.51
CA THR A 231 -3.00 2.56 13.89
C THR A 231 -2.12 3.27 14.91
N VAL A 232 -2.70 3.73 16.01
CA VAL A 232 -1.98 4.41 17.07
C VAL A 232 -1.03 3.43 17.77
N SER A 233 -1.51 2.22 18.09
CA SER A 233 -0.70 1.20 18.78
C SER A 233 0.52 0.74 17.98
N VAL A 234 0.33 0.52 16.67
CA VAL A 234 1.37 0.04 15.74
C VAL A 234 2.22 1.19 15.20
N ILE A 235 1.84 2.44 15.45
CA ILE A 235 2.60 3.65 15.03
C ILE A 235 2.74 3.71 13.49
N SER A 236 1.67 3.33 12.78
CA SER A 236 1.65 3.23 11.32
C SER A 236 0.62 4.17 10.69
N ARG A 237 1.09 5.28 10.09
CA ARG A 237 0.22 6.28 9.43
C ARG A 237 -0.67 5.70 8.31
N ALA A 238 -0.29 4.56 7.74
CA ALA A 238 -1.02 3.93 6.65
C ALA A 238 -2.04 2.87 7.11
N ALA A 239 -1.90 2.32 8.32
CA ALA A 239 -2.73 1.22 8.81
C ALA A 239 -4.21 1.57 8.80
N PHE A 240 -4.58 2.80 9.18
CA PHE A 240 -5.97 3.25 9.17
C PHE A 240 -6.61 3.09 7.79
N SER A 241 -5.93 3.59 6.76
CA SER A 241 -6.38 3.49 5.37
C SER A 241 -6.46 2.05 4.90
N PHE A 242 -5.48 1.22 5.25
CA PHE A 242 -5.45 -0.19 4.86
C PHE A 242 -6.53 -1.02 5.54
N HIS A 243 -7.02 -0.62 6.72
CA HIS A 243 -8.11 -1.31 7.40
C HIS A 243 -9.48 -0.79 6.92
N VAL A 244 -9.66 0.53 6.79
CA VAL A 244 -10.98 1.12 6.53
C VAL A 244 -11.36 1.08 5.05
N ILE A 245 -10.47 1.51 4.15
CA ILE A 245 -10.77 1.67 2.72
C ILE A 245 -11.30 0.37 2.09
N PRO A 246 -10.62 -0.80 2.23
CA PRO A 246 -11.12 -2.01 1.58
C PRO A 246 -12.49 -2.46 2.09
N GLN A 247 -12.76 -2.31 3.40
CA GLN A 247 -14.04 -2.70 3.98
C GLN A 247 -15.18 -1.79 3.48
N VAL A 248 -14.97 -0.47 3.52
CA VAL A 248 -15.93 0.51 3.01
C VAL A 248 -16.14 0.33 1.52
N PHE A 249 -15.08 0.04 0.76
CA PHE A 249 -15.18 -0.21 -0.67
C PHE A 249 -16.03 -1.46 -0.99
N ALA A 250 -15.85 -2.55 -0.25
CA ALA A 250 -16.66 -3.75 -0.40
C ALA A 250 -18.15 -3.51 -0.07
N LEU A 251 -18.43 -2.76 1.01
CA LEU A 251 -19.79 -2.36 1.37
C LEU A 251 -20.42 -1.41 0.34
N TYR A 252 -19.65 -0.48 -0.21
CA TYR A 252 -20.11 0.47 -1.22
C TYR A 252 -20.59 -0.21 -2.51
N GLN A 253 -20.00 -1.36 -2.87
CA GLN A 253 -20.45 -2.13 -4.04
C GLN A 253 -21.84 -2.75 -3.87
N ARG A 254 -22.40 -2.81 -2.65
CA ARG A 254 -23.76 -3.29 -2.35
C ARG A 254 -24.76 -2.15 -2.32
N LYS A 255 -25.58 -2.05 -3.38
CA LYS A 255 -26.63 -1.03 -3.50
C LYS A 255 -27.71 -1.15 -2.43
N ASP A 256 -28.08 -2.36 -2.08
CA ASP A 256 -29.07 -2.66 -1.03
C ASP A 256 -28.64 -2.17 0.35
N ILE A 257 -27.33 -2.14 0.65
CA ILE A 257 -26.81 -1.57 1.90
C ILE A 257 -26.76 -0.05 1.80
N THR A 258 -26.14 0.48 0.74
CA THR A 258 -25.92 1.94 0.60
C THR A 258 -27.21 2.74 0.49
N GLN A 259 -28.28 2.17 -0.07
CA GLN A 259 -29.59 2.83 -0.18
C GLN A 259 -30.37 2.92 1.14
N GLN A 260 -29.99 2.15 2.16
CA GLN A 260 -30.66 2.21 3.48
C GLN A 260 -30.30 3.49 4.26
N TYR A 261 -29.21 4.17 3.89
CA TYR A 261 -28.70 5.32 4.61
C TYR A 261 -29.05 6.64 3.90
N SER A 262 -29.54 7.60 4.68
CA SER A 262 -29.78 8.95 4.19
C SER A 262 -28.49 9.68 3.84
N ARG A 263 -28.57 10.70 2.98
CA ARG A 263 -27.43 11.58 2.65
C ARG A 263 -26.78 12.21 3.88
N LYS A 264 -27.58 12.56 4.91
CA LYS A 264 -27.07 13.11 6.17
C LYS A 264 -26.23 12.10 6.95
N GLN A 265 -26.70 10.85 7.05
CA GLN A 265 -25.94 9.78 7.69
C GLN A 265 -24.65 9.45 6.94
N LEU A 266 -24.69 9.43 5.60
CA LEU A 266 -23.48 9.24 4.79
C LEU A 266 -22.48 10.38 4.98
N LEU A 267 -22.95 11.64 5.00
CA LEU A 267 -22.10 12.80 5.24
C LEU A 267 -21.48 12.74 6.64
N PHE A 268 -22.26 12.37 7.66
CA PHE A 268 -21.77 12.21 9.02
C PHE A 268 -20.73 11.08 9.13
N PHE A 269 -20.94 9.96 8.44
CA PHE A 269 -19.97 8.87 8.34
C PHE A 269 -18.67 9.36 7.69
N VAL A 270 -18.75 10.06 6.55
CA VAL A 270 -17.57 10.61 5.85
C VAL A 270 -16.84 11.64 6.73
N ALA A 271 -17.57 12.49 7.45
CA ALA A 271 -16.98 13.45 8.38
C ALA A 271 -16.25 12.73 9.52
N THR A 272 -16.85 11.68 10.10
CA THR A 272 -16.25 10.88 11.18
C THR A 272 -15.01 10.12 10.70
N LEU A 273 -15.09 9.48 9.52
CA LEU A 273 -13.96 8.82 8.88
C LEU A 273 -12.81 9.81 8.66
N SER A 274 -13.10 10.99 8.13
CA SER A 274 -12.10 12.03 7.90
C SER A 274 -11.47 12.51 9.20
N LEU A 275 -12.28 12.78 10.22
CA LEU A 275 -11.83 13.18 11.54
C LEU A 275 -10.87 12.15 12.15
N LEU A 276 -11.27 10.88 12.18
CA LEU A 276 -10.45 9.80 12.74
C LEU A 276 -9.18 9.54 11.92
N PHE A 277 -9.25 9.64 10.60
CA PHE A 277 -8.08 9.55 9.73
C PHE A 277 -7.04 10.63 10.08
N PHE A 278 -7.44 11.90 10.09
CA PHE A 278 -6.52 13.00 10.42
C PHE A 278 -6.04 12.96 11.86
N ALA A 279 -6.91 12.59 12.81
CA ALA A 279 -6.52 12.37 14.20
C ALA A 279 -5.48 11.24 14.32
N SER A 280 -5.63 10.15 13.55
CA SER A 280 -4.67 9.04 13.54
C SER A 280 -3.30 9.47 12.99
N ILE A 281 -3.28 10.27 11.92
CA ILE A 281 -2.03 10.83 11.37
C ILE A 281 -1.35 11.72 12.40
N ALA A 282 -2.09 12.61 13.06
CA ALA A 282 -1.55 13.53 14.05
C ALA A 282 -0.98 12.75 15.27
N ALA A 283 -1.75 11.81 15.81
CA ALA A 283 -1.35 11.00 16.95
C ALA A 283 -0.10 10.15 16.64
N VAL A 284 -0.10 9.46 15.50
CA VAL A 284 1.06 8.65 15.09
C VAL A 284 2.28 9.53 14.82
N SER A 285 2.12 10.68 14.16
CA SER A 285 3.26 11.58 13.88
C SER A 285 3.85 12.11 15.19
N PHE A 286 3.02 12.53 16.14
CA PHE A 286 3.48 12.95 17.47
C PHE A 286 4.23 11.82 18.20
N LEU A 287 3.68 10.61 18.22
CA LEU A 287 4.34 9.46 18.84
C LEU A 287 5.68 9.11 18.17
N ARG A 288 5.74 9.18 16.84
CA ARG A 288 6.98 8.97 16.08
C ARG A 288 8.01 10.04 16.40
N ASP A 289 7.62 11.31 16.42
CA ASP A 289 8.53 12.42 16.72
C ASP A 289 9.10 12.28 18.13
N PHE A 290 8.29 11.86 19.10
CA PHE A 290 8.74 11.57 20.46
C PHE A 290 9.68 10.35 20.52
N GLN A 291 9.34 9.24 19.86
CA GLN A 291 10.15 8.02 19.90
C GLN A 291 11.46 8.11 19.13
N TYR A 292 11.46 8.85 18.02
CA TYR A 292 12.61 9.05 17.13
C TYR A 292 13.39 10.33 17.44
N ALA A 293 13.04 11.06 18.52
CA ALA A 293 13.81 12.21 18.97
C ALA A 293 15.27 11.80 19.23
N GLY A 294 16.19 12.34 18.43
CA GLY A 294 17.62 12.02 18.47
C GLY A 294 18.12 11.12 17.33
N CYS A 295 17.24 10.39 16.64
CA CYS A 295 17.57 9.64 15.43
C CYS A 295 17.23 10.46 14.19
N ARG A 296 18.05 11.48 13.95
CA ARG A 296 18.12 12.05 12.61
C ARG A 296 18.96 11.08 11.78
N ALA A 297 18.36 10.42 10.79
CA ALA A 297 19.14 9.95 9.66
C ALA A 297 20.02 11.13 9.24
N THR A 298 21.34 10.92 9.15
CA THR A 298 22.22 11.91 8.53
C THR A 298 21.56 12.30 7.22
N PRO A 299 21.25 13.59 7.00
CA PRO A 299 20.58 14.01 5.78
C PRO A 299 21.40 13.44 4.63
N THR A 300 20.73 12.67 3.76
CA THR A 300 21.27 12.30 2.45
C THR A 300 21.84 13.59 1.87
N PRO A 301 23.09 13.61 1.36
CA PRO A 301 23.66 14.82 0.79
C PRO A 301 22.63 15.45 -0.13
N GLU A 302 22.42 16.77 0.02
CA GLU A 302 21.54 17.52 -0.88
C GLU A 302 21.80 17.06 -2.32
N PRO A 303 20.75 16.89 -3.15
CA PRO A 303 20.93 16.48 -4.52
C PRO A 303 21.95 17.43 -5.13
N VAL A 304 23.14 16.90 -5.46
CA VAL A 304 24.15 17.67 -6.17
C VAL A 304 23.47 18.07 -7.47
N SER A 305 23.07 19.33 -7.55
CA SER A 305 22.70 19.95 -8.79
C SER A 305 23.96 19.96 -9.64
N ILE A 306 24.20 18.87 -10.37
CA ILE A 306 25.18 18.85 -11.46
C ILE A 306 24.56 19.67 -12.59
N VAL A 307 24.39 20.96 -12.36
CA VAL A 307 24.35 21.94 -13.43
C VAL A 307 25.81 22.20 -13.74
N ALA A 308 26.32 21.51 -14.75
CA ALA A 308 27.60 21.81 -15.35
C ALA A 308 27.55 23.22 -15.95
N HIS A 309 27.95 24.22 -15.16
CA HIS A 309 28.47 25.48 -15.70
C HIS A 309 29.98 25.48 -15.48
N ALA A 310 30.70 25.13 -16.54
CA ALA A 310 32.09 25.52 -16.70
C ALA A 310 32.18 27.05 -16.65
N SER A 311 32.88 27.60 -15.65
CA SER A 311 33.46 28.94 -15.70
C SER A 311 34.32 29.22 -14.46
N ASN A 312 35.63 29.17 -14.70
CA ASN A 312 36.79 29.74 -14.01
C ASN A 312 36.61 30.80 -12.89
N ASN A 313 37.52 30.64 -11.91
CA ASN A 313 38.28 31.65 -11.13
C ASN A 313 37.75 32.21 -9.78
N ALA A 314 38.63 31.98 -8.78
CA ALA A 314 39.13 32.88 -7.73
C ALA A 314 38.26 33.23 -6.48
N SER A 315 38.71 32.65 -5.35
CA SER A 315 38.92 33.24 -4.01
C SER A 315 37.99 34.33 -3.46
N THR A 316 37.30 34.04 -2.34
CA THR A 316 37.44 34.72 -1.02
C THR A 316 36.38 34.22 -0.01
N LEU A 317 36.77 34.04 1.25
CA LEU A 317 35.92 33.91 2.46
C LEU A 317 36.07 35.20 3.29
N PRO A 318 35.25 35.48 4.33
CA PRO A 318 33.84 35.15 4.57
C PRO A 318 32.99 36.41 4.92
N ALA A 319 31.67 36.37 4.76
CA ALA A 319 30.77 37.40 5.30
C ALA A 319 29.55 36.78 6.02
N GLU A 320 29.18 37.43 7.12
CA GLU A 320 28.21 37.06 8.17
C GLU A 320 26.82 36.57 7.72
N PRO A 321 26.09 35.82 8.58
CA PRO A 321 24.78 35.28 8.26
C PRO A 321 23.70 36.36 8.34
N ALA A 322 23.25 36.84 7.17
CA ALA A 322 22.05 37.65 7.05
C ALA A 322 20.80 36.82 7.43
N LYS A 323 20.07 37.30 8.46
CA LYS A 323 18.76 36.79 8.88
C LYS A 323 17.76 36.79 7.71
N GLN A 324 17.49 35.62 7.13
CA GLN A 324 16.33 35.42 6.24
C GLN A 324 15.10 35.05 7.07
N SER A 325 14.29 36.07 7.36
CA SER A 325 12.91 35.91 7.86
C SER A 325 11.95 36.32 6.73
N GLY A 326 11.01 35.45 6.35
CA GLY A 326 9.78 35.90 5.69
C GLY A 326 9.15 35.06 4.57
N LYS A 327 9.82 34.04 3.98
CA LYS A 327 9.24 33.24 2.87
C LYS A 327 9.20 31.72 3.07
N ALA A 328 9.60 31.21 4.24
CA ALA A 328 9.73 29.77 4.49
C ALA A 328 8.41 29.01 4.76
N VAL A 329 7.27 29.70 4.94
CA VAL A 329 6.03 29.06 5.42
C VAL A 329 5.20 28.44 4.28
N SER A 330 5.27 28.95 3.05
CA SER A 330 4.48 28.40 1.92
C SER A 330 5.14 27.18 1.27
N SER A 331 6.46 27.18 1.12
CA SER A 331 7.23 26.05 0.58
C SER A 331 7.13 24.82 1.48
N PHE A 332 7.15 25.01 2.80
CA PHE A 332 7.08 23.93 3.78
C PHE A 332 5.79 23.10 3.69
N ARG A 333 4.64 23.74 3.44
CA ARG A 333 3.34 23.04 3.33
C ARG A 333 3.23 22.19 2.07
N TRP A 334 3.70 22.68 0.93
CA TRP A 334 3.68 21.93 -0.33
C TRP A 334 4.65 20.75 -0.32
N ILE A 335 5.83 20.93 0.27
CA ILE A 335 6.80 19.85 0.47
C ILE A 335 6.21 18.74 1.35
N LEU A 336 5.54 19.09 2.45
CA LEU A 336 4.90 18.09 3.32
C LEU A 336 3.78 17.32 2.60
N ILE A 337 2.92 18.02 1.85
CA ILE A 337 1.86 17.40 1.06
C ILE A 337 2.45 16.47 0.00
N HIS A 338 3.49 16.91 -0.70
CA HIS A 338 4.21 16.10 -1.69
C HIS A 338 4.85 14.86 -1.06
N GLN A 339 5.51 15.00 0.09
CA GLN A 339 6.12 13.88 0.80
C GLN A 339 5.09 12.82 1.21
N LEU A 340 3.89 13.24 1.61
CA LEU A 340 2.83 12.32 2.06
C LEU A 340 2.04 11.70 0.91
N LEU A 341 1.76 12.46 -0.17
CA LEU A 341 0.89 12.00 -1.26
C LEU A 341 1.64 11.40 -2.45
N VAL A 342 2.87 11.83 -2.71
CA VAL A 342 3.65 11.43 -3.89
C VAL A 342 4.82 10.54 -3.47
N ASN A 343 5.67 11.00 -2.54
CA ASN A 343 6.89 10.26 -2.20
C ASN A 343 6.66 8.99 -1.37
N ARG A 344 5.43 8.80 -0.85
CA ARG A 344 5.07 7.65 -0.01
C ARG A 344 4.95 6.33 -0.77
N TRP A 345 4.67 6.37 -2.07
CA TRP A 345 4.48 5.17 -2.87
C TRP A 345 5.83 4.55 -3.23
N ILE A 346 6.01 3.27 -2.96
CA ILE A 346 7.21 2.54 -3.35
C ILE A 346 7.04 2.08 -4.79
N GLY A 347 8.08 2.24 -5.61
CA GLY A 347 8.03 1.84 -7.01
C GLY A 347 9.28 2.26 -7.79
N ILE A 348 9.26 3.47 -8.35
CA ILE A 348 10.24 3.85 -9.38
C ILE A 348 11.68 3.96 -8.85
N GLU A 349 11.91 4.42 -7.61
CA GLU A 349 13.26 4.50 -7.02
C GLU A 349 13.89 3.13 -6.81
N GLY A 350 13.09 2.14 -6.43
CA GLY A 350 13.56 0.77 -6.31
C GLY A 350 13.99 0.20 -7.66
N VAL A 351 13.24 0.51 -8.73
CA VAL A 351 13.63 0.17 -10.09
C VAL A 351 14.92 0.90 -10.50
N MET A 352 15.10 2.17 -10.14
CA MET A 352 16.35 2.91 -10.39
C MET A 352 17.56 2.30 -9.68
N ALA A 353 17.41 1.97 -8.39
CA ALA A 353 18.46 1.36 -7.57
C ALA A 353 18.92 0.03 -8.16
N ILE A 354 17.99 -0.89 -8.46
CA ILE A 354 18.35 -2.20 -9.02
C ILE A 354 18.86 -2.08 -10.46
N SER A 355 18.27 -1.20 -11.27
CA SER A 355 18.70 -1.07 -12.67
C SER A 355 20.16 -0.65 -12.80
N SER A 356 20.61 0.22 -11.89
CA SER A 356 21.99 0.71 -11.82
C SER A 356 22.98 -0.20 -11.08
N TYR A 357 22.53 -1.33 -10.54
CA TYR A 357 23.39 -2.27 -9.82
C TYR A 357 24.06 -3.27 -10.76
N ASP A 358 25.39 -3.39 -10.77
CA ASP A 358 26.09 -4.23 -11.76
C ASP A 358 26.00 -5.73 -11.46
N GLY A 359 25.90 -6.13 -10.18
CA GLY A 359 25.94 -7.54 -9.74
C GLY A 359 24.66 -8.36 -9.98
N LYS A 360 23.79 -7.94 -10.91
CA LYS A 360 22.52 -8.62 -11.20
C LYS A 360 22.77 -10.05 -11.69
N SER A 361 22.07 -11.02 -11.11
CA SER A 361 22.11 -12.43 -11.51
C SER A 361 20.91 -13.19 -10.92
N ASP A 362 20.58 -14.34 -11.51
CA ASP A 362 19.54 -15.23 -10.95
C ASP A 362 19.90 -15.73 -9.55
N ALA A 363 21.20 -15.93 -9.28
CA ALA A 363 21.69 -16.29 -7.94
C ALA A 363 21.39 -15.18 -6.93
N LEU A 364 21.67 -13.92 -7.29
CA LEU A 364 21.37 -12.78 -6.43
C LEU A 364 19.86 -12.65 -6.16
N LEU A 365 19.01 -12.86 -7.16
CA LEU A 365 17.56 -12.86 -6.97
C LEU A 365 17.14 -13.90 -5.91
N TRP A 366 17.73 -15.09 -5.95
CA TRP A 366 17.47 -16.15 -4.97
C TRP A 366 18.00 -15.82 -3.56
N ASP A 367 19.19 -15.26 -3.48
CA ASP A 367 19.79 -14.84 -2.21
C ASP A 367 18.91 -13.76 -1.54
N MET A 368 18.45 -12.78 -2.31
CA MET A 368 17.54 -11.72 -1.84
C MET A 368 16.16 -12.26 -1.44
N LEU A 369 15.69 -13.35 -2.07
CA LEU A 369 14.41 -13.99 -1.73
C LEU A 369 14.49 -14.74 -0.39
N THR A 370 15.65 -15.33 -0.12
CA THR A 370 15.88 -16.15 1.08
C THR A 370 16.48 -15.36 2.25
N GLU A 371 16.82 -14.10 2.02
CA GLU A 371 17.34 -13.16 3.02
C GLU A 371 16.44 -13.11 4.26
N LYS A 372 17.09 -13.13 5.43
CA LYS A 372 16.44 -13.02 6.73
C LYS A 372 16.90 -11.75 7.42
N ARG A 373 15.95 -10.95 7.91
CA ARG A 373 16.29 -9.79 8.73
C ARG A 373 16.86 -10.25 10.05
N GLU A 374 17.96 -9.64 10.42
CA GLU A 374 18.53 -9.74 11.75
C GLU A 374 18.56 -8.35 12.39
N ILE A 375 18.28 -8.29 13.69
CA ILE A 375 18.27 -7.04 14.43
C ILE A 375 19.70 -6.50 14.46
N GLY A 376 19.87 -5.22 14.11
CA GLY A 376 21.19 -4.60 14.06
C GLY A 376 22.08 -5.09 12.91
N LYS A 377 21.50 -5.60 11.81
CA LYS A 377 22.21 -5.82 10.55
C LYS A 377 21.57 -5.04 9.41
N VAL A 378 22.41 -4.57 8.50
CA VAL A 378 22.00 -3.94 7.24
C VAL A 378 21.49 -5.02 6.31
N THR A 379 20.36 -4.78 5.64
CA THR A 379 19.83 -5.73 4.65
C THR A 379 20.53 -5.53 3.32
N ALA A 380 20.61 -6.57 2.50
CA ALA A 380 21.37 -6.53 1.25
C ALA A 380 20.82 -5.48 0.26
N TYR A 381 19.49 -5.25 0.24
CA TYR A 381 18.92 -4.13 -0.54
C TYR A 381 19.40 -2.74 -0.08
N GLN A 382 19.73 -2.54 1.19
CA GLN A 382 20.20 -1.24 1.70
C GLN A 382 21.62 -0.93 1.24
N GLU A 383 22.43 -1.96 1.01
CA GLU A 383 23.73 -1.83 0.37
C GLU A 383 23.56 -1.47 -1.11
N VAL A 384 22.68 -2.17 -1.82
CA VAL A 384 22.40 -1.93 -3.25
C VAL A 384 21.86 -0.52 -3.48
N SER A 385 20.89 -0.08 -2.68
CA SER A 385 20.29 1.24 -2.80
C SER A 385 21.18 2.37 -2.27
N LYS A 386 22.26 2.07 -1.53
CA LYS A 386 23.07 3.05 -0.78
C LYS A 386 22.22 3.88 0.19
N SER A 387 21.32 3.21 0.89
CA SER A 387 20.35 3.86 1.77
C SER A 387 20.99 4.55 2.96
N GLY A 388 20.42 5.64 3.47
CA GLY A 388 20.92 6.30 4.69
C GLY A 388 20.87 5.44 5.97
N TYR A 389 20.23 4.26 5.90
CA TYR A 389 20.14 3.30 6.99
C TYR A 389 21.23 2.21 6.94
N GLN A 390 22.46 2.55 6.52
CA GLN A 390 23.59 1.58 6.51
C GLN A 390 24.26 1.41 7.88
N THR A 391 23.92 2.24 8.87
CA THR A 391 24.42 2.05 10.22
C THR A 391 23.48 1.09 10.96
N PRO A 392 23.97 -0.06 11.43
CA PRO A 392 23.15 -0.99 12.17
C PRO A 392 22.63 -0.34 13.46
N ASP A 393 21.32 -0.28 13.59
CA ASP A 393 20.63 0.24 14.76
C ASP A 393 19.85 -0.91 15.42
N ALA A 394 20.15 -1.18 16.70
CA ALA A 394 19.47 -2.21 17.47
C ALA A 394 18.06 -1.78 17.90
N LYS A 395 17.78 -0.48 17.92
CA LYS A 395 16.53 0.13 18.37
C LYS A 395 15.58 0.40 17.21
N PHE A 396 16.11 0.83 16.06
CA PHE A 396 15.30 1.22 14.91
C PHE A 396 15.51 0.30 13.70
N GLN A 397 14.41 -0.03 13.03
CA GLN A 397 14.37 -0.96 11.91
C GLN A 397 13.73 -0.32 10.68
N PHE A 398 14.30 0.80 10.24
CA PHE A 398 13.94 1.38 8.95
C PHE A 398 14.59 0.62 7.80
N GLY A 399 13.95 0.69 6.64
CA GLY A 399 14.40 0.01 5.44
C GLY A 399 13.80 0.67 4.21
N SER A 400 14.61 0.91 3.18
CA SER A 400 14.09 1.18 1.84
C SER A 400 13.70 -0.16 1.21
N MET A 401 12.82 -0.13 0.20
CA MET A 401 12.31 -1.34 -0.46
C MET A 401 12.36 -1.20 -1.98
N PRO A 402 12.74 -2.25 -2.72
CA PRO A 402 12.77 -2.22 -4.19
C PRO A 402 11.37 -2.23 -4.81
N GLY A 403 10.37 -2.79 -4.12
CA GLY A 403 9.10 -3.19 -4.71
C GLY A 403 9.27 -4.40 -5.63
N MET A 404 8.17 -5.11 -5.92
CA MET A 404 8.26 -6.37 -6.70
C MET A 404 8.90 -6.19 -8.09
N SER A 405 8.65 -5.06 -8.76
CA SER A 405 9.22 -4.77 -10.08
C SER A 405 10.74 -4.63 -10.03
N GLY A 406 11.27 -3.89 -9.05
CA GLY A 406 12.71 -3.77 -8.84
C GLY A 406 13.31 -5.10 -8.37
N PHE A 407 12.63 -5.78 -7.43
CA PHE A 407 13.07 -7.05 -6.87
C PHE A 407 13.27 -8.13 -7.94
N LEU A 408 12.29 -8.36 -8.82
CA LEU A 408 12.42 -9.34 -9.90
C LEU A 408 13.57 -9.01 -10.88
N TYR A 409 13.93 -7.73 -10.99
CA TYR A 409 15.01 -7.28 -11.85
C TYR A 409 16.41 -7.50 -11.25
N TYR A 410 16.52 -8.06 -10.04
CA TYR A 410 17.79 -8.60 -9.56
C TYR A 410 18.38 -9.65 -10.51
N SER A 411 17.54 -10.35 -11.27
CA SER A 411 17.96 -11.27 -12.34
C SER A 411 18.69 -10.58 -13.51
N GLY A 412 18.50 -9.28 -13.71
CA GLY A 412 18.94 -8.57 -14.91
C GLY A 412 18.08 -8.84 -16.16
N SER A 413 16.98 -9.58 -16.03
CA SER A 413 16.14 -10.00 -17.17
C SER A 413 14.74 -9.37 -17.13
N LEU A 414 14.38 -8.64 -18.18
CA LEU A 414 13.02 -8.10 -18.35
C LEU A 414 11.96 -9.21 -18.47
N TRP A 415 12.34 -10.37 -18.99
CA TRP A 415 11.44 -11.53 -19.08
C TRP A 415 11.10 -12.10 -17.72
N VAL A 416 12.06 -12.13 -16.79
CA VAL A 416 11.82 -12.55 -15.39
C VAL A 416 10.86 -11.56 -14.71
N VAL A 417 11.02 -10.26 -14.95
CA VAL A 417 10.09 -9.23 -14.43
C VAL A 417 8.69 -9.44 -14.99
N PHE A 418 8.57 -9.60 -16.32
CA PHE A 418 7.28 -9.82 -16.98
C PHE A 418 6.59 -11.11 -16.48
N ALA A 419 7.29 -12.24 -16.53
CA ALA A 419 6.74 -13.54 -16.13
C ALA A 419 6.44 -13.61 -14.63
N GLY A 420 7.30 -13.01 -13.80
CA GLY A 420 7.10 -12.91 -12.35
C GLY A 420 5.86 -12.09 -12.01
N MET A 421 5.69 -10.91 -12.61
CA MET A 421 4.51 -10.07 -12.38
C MET A 421 3.22 -10.70 -12.93
N MET A 422 3.30 -11.44 -14.03
CA MET A 422 2.20 -12.27 -14.53
C MET A 422 1.82 -13.36 -13.51
N GLY A 423 2.80 -14.08 -12.97
CA GLY A 423 2.60 -15.10 -11.93
C GLY A 423 1.99 -14.52 -10.65
N ILE A 424 2.45 -13.33 -10.23
CA ILE A 424 1.86 -12.60 -9.09
C ILE A 424 0.40 -12.24 -9.34
N ALA A 425 0.05 -11.78 -10.54
CA ALA A 425 -1.35 -11.52 -10.89
C ALA A 425 -2.21 -12.77 -10.67
N VAL A 426 -1.75 -13.91 -11.18
CA VAL A 426 -2.43 -15.20 -11.04
C VAL A 426 -2.55 -15.61 -9.57
N LEU A 427 -1.47 -15.49 -8.79
CA LEU A 427 -1.47 -15.80 -7.36
C LEU A 427 -2.48 -14.93 -6.60
N VAL A 428 -2.53 -13.62 -6.87
CA VAL A 428 -3.48 -12.69 -6.27
C VAL A 428 -4.92 -13.12 -6.56
N PHE A 429 -5.23 -13.41 -7.82
CA PHE A 429 -6.57 -13.88 -8.23
C PHE A 429 -6.96 -15.21 -7.58
N LEU A 430 -6.08 -16.21 -7.64
CA LEU A 430 -6.36 -17.55 -7.12
C LEU A 430 -6.52 -17.54 -5.60
N SER A 431 -5.66 -16.82 -4.89
CA SER A 431 -5.71 -16.76 -3.43
C SER A 431 -6.95 -16.02 -2.91
N GLU A 432 -7.33 -14.91 -3.55
CA GLU A 432 -8.58 -14.23 -3.21
C GLU A 432 -9.80 -15.09 -3.54
N ARG A 433 -9.80 -15.79 -4.68
CA ARG A 433 -10.89 -16.70 -5.06
C ARG A 433 -11.03 -17.86 -4.09
N LEU A 434 -9.92 -18.40 -3.59
CA LEU A 434 -9.93 -19.42 -2.53
C LEU A 434 -10.60 -18.89 -1.26
N ILE A 435 -10.22 -17.68 -0.82
CA ILE A 435 -10.81 -17.03 0.36
C ILE A 435 -12.30 -16.79 0.16
N PHE A 436 -12.69 -16.30 -1.01
CA PHE A 436 -14.10 -16.09 -1.34
C PHE A 436 -14.86 -17.42 -1.37
N TRP A 437 -14.30 -18.47 -1.97
CA TRP A 437 -14.92 -19.80 -2.01
C TRP A 437 -15.13 -20.38 -0.61
N LEU A 438 -14.19 -20.18 0.30
CA LEU A 438 -14.28 -20.66 1.68
C LEU A 438 -15.22 -19.84 2.57
N THR A 439 -15.36 -18.53 2.33
CA THR A 439 -16.04 -17.65 3.30
C THR A 439 -17.27 -16.96 2.77
N SER A 440 -17.46 -16.91 1.45
CA SER A 440 -18.44 -16.07 0.75
C SER A 440 -18.49 -14.62 1.28
N ASN A 441 -17.36 -14.11 1.76
CA ASN A 441 -17.25 -12.81 2.42
C ASN A 441 -16.38 -11.84 1.59
N PRO A 442 -16.98 -10.91 0.82
CA PRO A 442 -16.20 -9.98 0.00
C PRO A 442 -15.51 -8.88 0.82
N ILE A 443 -15.92 -8.62 2.07
CA ILE A 443 -15.24 -7.67 2.95
C ILE A 443 -13.85 -8.22 3.31
N ILE A 444 -13.77 -9.52 3.64
CA ILE A 444 -12.51 -10.23 3.86
C ILE A 444 -11.67 -10.23 2.58
N CYS A 445 -12.27 -10.53 1.43
CA CYS A 445 -11.55 -10.55 0.15
C CYS A 445 -10.92 -9.18 -0.15
N SER A 446 -11.65 -8.09 0.11
CA SER A 446 -11.15 -6.73 -0.08
C SER A 446 -10.01 -6.39 0.89
N LEU A 447 -10.13 -6.73 2.18
CA LEU A 447 -9.06 -6.54 3.18
C LEU A 447 -7.80 -7.33 2.81
N TYR A 448 -7.97 -8.61 2.51
CA TYR A 448 -6.89 -9.49 2.07
C TYR A 448 -6.22 -8.94 0.80
N GLY A 449 -7.03 -8.55 -0.18
CA GLY A 449 -6.56 -7.98 -1.44
C GLY A 449 -5.73 -6.72 -1.24
N MET A 450 -6.15 -5.82 -0.34
CA MET A 450 -5.41 -4.60 0.00
C MET A 450 -4.04 -4.94 0.59
N ILE A 451 -3.96 -5.89 1.52
CA ILE A 451 -2.71 -6.27 2.18
C ILE A 451 -1.78 -7.03 1.24
N LEU A 452 -2.33 -7.94 0.43
CA LEU A 452 -1.55 -8.63 -0.59
C LEU A 452 -0.99 -7.66 -1.62
N ALA A 453 -1.81 -6.74 -2.12
CA ALA A 453 -1.36 -5.69 -3.01
C ALA A 453 -0.26 -4.83 -2.37
N ASN A 454 -0.43 -4.45 -1.10
CA ASN A 454 0.57 -3.65 -0.39
C ASN A 454 1.89 -4.42 -0.22
N THR A 455 1.83 -5.69 0.14
CA THR A 455 3.02 -6.54 0.33
C THR A 455 3.79 -6.72 -0.97
N VAL A 456 3.09 -6.91 -2.09
CA VAL A 456 3.72 -6.96 -3.43
C VAL A 456 4.30 -5.58 -3.81
N ALA A 457 3.56 -4.49 -3.60
CA ALA A 457 4.04 -3.15 -3.94
C ALA A 457 5.29 -2.75 -3.13
N GLN A 458 5.35 -3.18 -1.86
CA GLN A 458 6.45 -2.91 -0.94
C GLN A 458 7.40 -4.12 -0.80
N PHE A 459 7.44 -5.01 -1.79
CA PHE A 459 8.20 -6.25 -1.67
C PHE A 459 9.71 -5.99 -1.61
N GLY A 460 10.44 -6.89 -0.91
CA GLY A 460 11.90 -6.97 -0.97
C GLY A 460 12.65 -6.48 0.27
N MET A 461 11.99 -6.16 1.39
CA MET A 461 12.70 -5.98 2.66
C MET A 461 13.10 -7.33 3.26
N THR A 462 12.15 -8.27 3.35
CA THR A 462 12.34 -9.63 3.87
C THR A 462 11.22 -10.58 3.44
N PRO A 463 11.24 -11.07 2.20
CA PRO A 463 10.19 -11.93 1.66
C PRO A 463 9.85 -13.14 2.53
N ARG A 464 10.87 -13.76 3.13
CA ARG A 464 10.70 -14.92 4.01
C ARG A 464 9.85 -14.62 5.25
N GLN A 465 9.92 -13.40 5.77
CA GLN A 465 9.21 -12.99 6.99
C GLN A 465 7.72 -12.71 6.75
N ASP A 466 7.31 -12.54 5.50
CA ASP A 466 5.90 -12.34 5.13
C ASP A 466 5.11 -13.66 5.16
N VAL A 467 5.78 -14.81 4.98
CA VAL A 467 5.13 -16.14 4.89
C VAL A 467 4.28 -16.48 6.13
N PRO A 468 4.77 -16.33 7.38
CA PRO A 468 3.96 -16.61 8.57
C PRO A 468 2.69 -15.77 8.64
N GLN A 469 2.72 -14.50 8.18
CA GLN A 469 1.54 -13.63 8.17
C GLN A 469 0.42 -14.21 7.30
N TYR A 470 0.75 -14.65 6.09
CA TYR A 470 -0.23 -15.27 5.19
C TYR A 470 -0.69 -16.64 5.68
N LEU A 471 0.19 -17.44 6.27
CA LEU A 471 -0.20 -18.71 6.88
C LEU A 471 -1.25 -18.49 7.99
N MET A 472 -1.04 -17.50 8.87
CA MET A 472 -2.01 -17.15 9.91
C MET A 472 -3.35 -16.64 9.33
N ILE A 473 -3.32 -15.89 8.22
CA ILE A 473 -4.55 -15.51 7.50
C ILE A 473 -5.28 -16.78 7.02
N TYR A 474 -4.62 -17.69 6.31
CA TYR A 474 -5.27 -18.90 5.80
C TYR A 474 -5.80 -19.82 6.92
N ILE A 475 -5.11 -19.92 8.05
CA ILE A 475 -5.60 -20.64 9.24
C ILE A 475 -6.89 -20.00 9.76
N LEU A 476 -6.95 -18.66 9.88
CA LEU A 476 -8.17 -17.97 10.28
C LEU A 476 -9.32 -18.23 9.29
N ILE A 477 -9.04 -18.15 7.98
CA ILE A 477 -10.03 -18.39 6.92
C ILE A 477 -10.58 -19.82 6.99
N ALA A 478 -9.71 -20.83 7.18
CA ALA A 478 -10.13 -22.21 7.37
C ALA A 478 -10.99 -22.37 8.63
N GLY A 479 -10.62 -21.70 9.74
CA GLY A 479 -11.43 -21.68 10.96
C GLY A 479 -12.82 -21.08 10.76
N ILE A 480 -12.92 -19.96 10.04
CA ILE A 480 -14.21 -19.32 9.69
C ILE A 480 -15.06 -20.27 8.85
N TRP A 481 -14.48 -20.90 7.83
CA TRP A 481 -15.19 -21.86 6.98
C TRP A 481 -15.74 -23.06 7.78
N LEU A 482 -14.94 -23.62 8.68
CA LEU A 482 -15.37 -24.73 9.56
C LEU A 482 -16.54 -24.31 10.48
N ILE A 483 -16.49 -23.09 11.00
CA ILE A 483 -17.55 -22.53 11.84
C ILE A 483 -18.86 -22.32 11.05
N GLN A 484 -18.75 -21.81 9.82
CA GLN A 484 -19.90 -21.56 8.95
C GLN A 484 -20.57 -22.86 8.48
N THR A 485 -19.79 -23.86 8.07
CA THR A 485 -20.30 -25.14 7.57
C THR A 485 -21.02 -25.96 8.64
N ARG A 486 -20.51 -25.99 9.87
CA ARG A 486 -21.18 -26.69 10.99
C ARG A 486 -22.52 -26.05 11.38
N GLY A 487 -22.66 -24.74 11.19
CA GLY A 487 -23.92 -24.03 11.47
C GLY A 487 -25.06 -24.44 10.55
N VAL A 488 -24.76 -24.80 9.29
CA VAL A 488 -25.75 -25.18 8.27
C VAL A 488 -26.20 -26.64 8.43
N ALA A 489 -25.29 -27.55 8.82
CA ALA A 489 -25.61 -28.97 8.98
C ALA A 489 -26.64 -29.24 10.10
N ASN A 490 -26.66 -28.41 11.15
CA ASN A 490 -27.59 -28.54 12.27
C ASN A 490 -29.02 -28.03 11.98
N GLU A 491 -29.26 -27.36 10.84
CA GLU A 491 -30.62 -26.94 10.42
C GLU A 491 -31.29 -27.96 9.48
N LEU A 492 -30.56 -28.98 9.04
CA LEU A 492 -31.06 -30.07 8.17
C LEU A 492 -31.43 -31.35 8.94
N HIS A 493 -31.27 -31.35 10.26
CA HIS A 493 -31.71 -32.39 11.20
C HIS A 493 -32.69 -31.78 12.19
#